data_AF-A0A136JT86-F1
#
_entry.id   AF-A0A136JT86-F1
#
_cell.length_a   1.000
_cell.length_b   1.000
_cell.length_c   1.000
_cell.angle_alpha   90.00
_cell.angle_beta   90.00
_cell.angle_gamma   90.00
#
_symmetry.space_group_name_H-M   'P 1'
#
loop_
_entity.id
_entity.type
_entity.pdbx_description
1 polymer ?
#
loop_
_entity_poly.entity_id
_entity_poly.type
_entity_poly.pdbx_seq_one_letter_code
_entity_poly.pdbx_strand_id
1 'polypeptide(L)'
;MASRSAIPPLLWASATILLTAGTALADVYQYVDANGTISLTNVPNDPRYRRVSSSLPHPRSVISDGELAPVIARHSRAHRLHPALIRAIIKTESDFDPMAVSRAGAVGLMQLMPQTALRLDVRDSYNPDDNIGGGTKYLRQLLDRFQGNLPLALAAYNAGEHTVDRYRGLPPIEETREYVKKVLRYYRAFLMNDRISVSHPSHSAPPAIRARGLSPSPQPR
;
A
#
# COMPACT_ATOMS: atom_id res chain seq x y z
N MET A 1 -12.03 -90.26 9.33
CA MET A 1 -12.86 -89.12 9.78
C MET A 1 -12.05 -88.28 10.76
N ALA A 2 -11.64 -87.07 10.35
CA ALA A 2 -11.37 -85.91 11.20
C ALA A 2 -10.75 -84.81 10.31
N SER A 3 -11.60 -83.97 9.73
CA SER A 3 -11.21 -82.74 9.02
C SER A 3 -11.02 -81.64 10.06
N ARG A 4 -9.86 -80.97 10.07
CA ARG A 4 -9.64 -79.74 10.81
C ARG A 4 -9.77 -78.55 9.86
N SER A 5 -10.90 -77.85 9.94
CA SER A 5 -11.15 -76.60 9.23
C SER A 5 -10.60 -75.41 10.05
N ALA A 6 -9.81 -74.56 9.40
CA ALA A 6 -9.29 -73.31 9.94
C ALA A 6 -10.36 -72.21 9.93
N ILE A 7 -10.40 -71.38 10.96
CA ILE A 7 -11.28 -70.21 11.12
C ILE A 7 -10.49 -68.96 10.65
N PRO A 8 -11.03 -68.07 9.79
CA PRO A 8 -10.35 -66.83 9.41
C PRO A 8 -10.63 -65.70 10.43
N PRO A 9 -9.74 -64.70 10.56
CA PRO A 9 -9.96 -63.58 11.48
C PRO A 9 -10.90 -62.51 10.88
N LEU A 10 -11.85 -62.05 11.71
CA LEU A 10 -12.74 -60.93 11.45
C LEU A 10 -11.95 -59.60 11.44
N LEU A 11 -11.99 -58.87 10.32
CA LEU A 11 -11.53 -57.48 10.24
C LEU A 11 -12.66 -56.55 10.70
N TRP A 12 -12.42 -55.74 11.73
CA TRP A 12 -13.30 -54.65 12.12
C TRP A 12 -13.00 -53.42 11.25
N ALA A 13 -13.93 -53.04 10.38
CA ALA A 13 -13.85 -51.81 9.61
C ALA A 13 -14.43 -50.65 10.45
N SER A 14 -13.56 -49.81 11.00
CA SER A 14 -13.95 -48.57 11.68
C SER A 14 -14.34 -47.52 10.62
N ALA A 15 -15.64 -47.28 10.46
CA ALA A 15 -16.15 -46.18 9.64
C ALA A 15 -15.86 -44.84 10.32
N THR A 16 -14.93 -44.07 9.76
CA THR A 16 -14.63 -42.70 10.22
C THR A 16 -15.61 -41.76 9.53
N ILE A 17 -16.57 -41.20 10.27
CA ILE A 17 -17.45 -40.14 9.77
C ILE A 17 -16.64 -38.83 9.78
N LEU A 18 -16.22 -38.36 8.59
CA LEU A 18 -15.73 -36.99 8.44
C LEU A 18 -16.91 -36.02 8.51
N LEU A 19 -17.01 -35.25 9.61
CA LEU A 19 -17.78 -34.01 9.60
C LEU A 19 -17.01 -32.99 8.77
N THR A 20 -17.50 -32.67 7.58
CA THR A 20 -17.06 -31.49 6.84
C THR A 20 -17.73 -30.24 7.43
N ALA A 21 -16.97 -29.41 8.14
CA ALA A 21 -17.43 -28.08 8.51
C ALA A 21 -17.51 -27.23 7.22
N GLY A 22 -18.73 -26.96 6.74
CA GLY A 22 -18.95 -26.04 5.64
C GLY A 22 -18.53 -24.62 6.04
N THR A 23 -17.67 -23.99 5.25
CA THR A 23 -17.35 -22.57 5.43
C THR A 23 -18.60 -21.74 5.11
N ALA A 24 -19.21 -21.12 6.12
CA ALA A 24 -20.22 -20.10 5.89
C ALA A 24 -19.51 -18.82 5.43
N LEU A 25 -19.61 -18.50 4.13
CA LEU A 25 -19.14 -17.22 3.59
C LEU A 25 -20.15 -16.14 3.98
N ALA A 26 -19.75 -15.21 4.85
CA ALA A 26 -20.58 -14.08 5.24
C ALA A 26 -20.41 -12.95 4.22
N ASP A 27 -21.34 -12.86 3.26
CA ASP A 27 -21.44 -11.70 2.38
C ASP A 27 -22.05 -10.52 3.14
N VAL A 28 -21.47 -9.32 2.97
CA VAL A 28 -22.00 -8.08 3.57
C VAL A 28 -22.84 -7.34 2.54
N TYR A 29 -23.97 -6.79 2.97
CA TYR A 29 -24.88 -6.01 2.15
C TYR A 29 -25.04 -4.60 2.71
N GLN A 30 -25.22 -3.61 1.83
CA GLN A 30 -25.45 -2.22 2.23
C GLN A 30 -26.74 -1.65 1.64
N TYR A 31 -27.32 -0.70 2.35
CA TYR A 31 -28.37 0.20 1.86
C TYR A 31 -28.03 1.65 2.25
N VAL A 32 -28.28 2.60 1.34
CA VAL A 32 -28.11 4.04 1.61
C VAL A 32 -29.50 4.68 1.58
N ASP A 33 -29.89 5.31 2.69
CA ASP A 33 -31.18 5.99 2.80
C ASP A 33 -31.18 7.37 2.11
N ALA A 34 -32.34 8.03 2.09
CA ALA A 34 -32.51 9.35 1.46
C ALA A 34 -31.68 10.46 2.13
N ASN A 35 -31.22 10.25 3.37
CA ASN A 35 -30.40 11.20 4.12
C ASN A 35 -28.89 10.90 3.99
N GLY A 36 -28.52 9.85 3.24
CA GLY A 36 -27.13 9.44 3.04
C GLY A 36 -26.57 8.54 4.15
N THR A 37 -27.40 8.03 5.07
CA THR A 37 -26.97 7.10 6.12
C THR A 37 -26.76 5.71 5.52
N ILE A 38 -25.64 5.05 5.86
CA ILE A 38 -25.30 3.70 5.40
C ILE A 38 -25.77 2.67 6.45
N SER A 39 -26.60 1.71 6.02
CA SER A 39 -27.01 0.54 6.82
C SER A 39 -26.33 -0.72 6.28
N LEU A 40 -25.69 -1.50 7.16
CA LEU A 40 -24.97 -2.74 6.81
C LEU A 40 -25.63 -3.97 7.44
N THR A 41 -25.74 -5.08 6.71
CA THR A 41 -26.31 -6.35 7.20
C THR A 41 -25.64 -7.58 6.57
N ASN A 42 -25.64 -8.71 7.27
CA ASN A 42 -25.27 -10.02 6.76
C ASN A 42 -26.49 -10.86 6.28
N VAL A 43 -27.72 -10.35 6.49
CA VAL A 43 -28.97 -10.96 6.05
C VAL A 43 -29.83 -9.87 5.40
N PRO A 44 -29.85 -9.76 4.05
CA PRO A 44 -30.66 -8.76 3.38
C PRO A 44 -32.13 -9.17 3.45
N ASN A 45 -32.91 -8.48 4.28
CA ASN A 45 -34.37 -8.68 4.42
C ASN A 45 -35.19 -7.67 3.61
N ASP A 46 -34.53 -6.82 2.82
CA ASP A 46 -35.14 -5.77 2.01
C ASP A 46 -34.43 -5.70 0.64
N PRO A 47 -35.18 -5.60 -0.48
CA PRO A 47 -34.60 -5.58 -1.84
C PRO A 47 -33.71 -4.37 -2.13
N ARG A 48 -33.75 -3.33 -1.28
CA ARG A 48 -32.88 -2.14 -1.41
C ARG A 48 -31.43 -2.43 -1.01
N TYR A 49 -31.17 -3.52 -0.28
CA TYR A 49 -29.83 -3.93 0.07
C TYR A 49 -29.09 -4.45 -1.16
N ARG A 50 -27.90 -3.90 -1.42
CA ARG A 50 -27.00 -4.35 -2.48
C ARG A 50 -25.83 -5.09 -1.86
N ARG A 51 -25.47 -6.23 -2.45
CA ARG A 51 -24.29 -7.00 -2.02
C ARG A 51 -23.06 -6.12 -2.18
N VAL A 52 -22.38 -5.89 -1.08
CA VAL A 52 -21.06 -5.26 -1.06
C VAL A 52 -20.06 -6.38 -1.27
N SER A 53 -19.67 -6.58 -2.53
CA SER A 53 -18.30 -7.04 -2.77
C SER A 53 -17.38 -6.04 -2.09
N SER A 54 -16.28 -6.46 -1.48
CA SER A 54 -15.34 -5.70 -0.62
C SER A 54 -14.83 -4.34 -1.11
N SER A 55 -15.36 -3.80 -2.20
CA SER A 55 -15.33 -2.41 -2.62
C SER A 55 -16.56 -1.65 -2.10
N LEU A 56 -16.58 -1.34 -0.79
CA LEU A 56 -17.20 -0.07 -0.38
C LEU A 56 -16.49 1.05 -1.17
N PRO A 57 -17.19 2.07 -1.70
CA PRO A 57 -16.52 3.25 -2.22
C PRO A 57 -15.73 3.85 -1.06
N HIS A 58 -14.40 3.67 -1.05
CA HIS A 58 -13.56 4.31 -0.05
C HIS A 58 -13.68 5.82 -0.27
N PRO A 59 -14.21 6.61 0.68
CA PRO A 59 -14.08 8.06 0.62
C PRO A 59 -12.58 8.38 0.59
N ARG A 60 -12.10 8.98 -0.53
CA ARG A 60 -10.68 9.29 -0.85
C ARG A 60 -9.68 8.92 0.27
N SER A 61 -9.30 7.64 0.36
CA SER A 61 -8.15 7.26 1.19
C SER A 61 -6.86 7.69 0.51
N VAL A 62 -6.82 7.67 -0.83
CA VAL A 62 -5.67 8.07 -1.63
C VAL A 62 -5.32 9.54 -1.39
N ILE A 63 -4.15 9.75 -0.78
CA ILE A 63 -3.56 11.08 -0.56
C ILE A 63 -2.84 11.48 -1.86
N SER A 64 -2.98 12.73 -2.29
CA SER A 64 -2.27 13.20 -3.48
C SER A 64 -0.76 13.27 -3.26
N ASP A 65 0.01 13.13 -4.34
CA ASP A 65 1.47 13.26 -4.28
C ASP A 65 1.93 14.60 -3.70
N GLY A 66 1.20 15.69 -4.02
CA GLY A 66 1.48 17.03 -3.51
C GLY A 66 1.28 17.16 -1.99
N GLU A 67 0.26 16.48 -1.44
CA GLU A 67 0.01 16.47 0.00
C GLU A 67 1.06 15.66 0.77
N LEU A 68 1.60 14.58 0.17
CA LEU A 68 2.68 13.78 0.77
C LEU A 68 4.07 14.42 0.59
N ALA A 69 4.23 15.35 -0.34
CA ALA A 69 5.54 15.93 -0.68
C ALA A 69 6.32 16.47 0.53
N PRO A 70 5.72 17.19 1.51
CA PRO A 70 6.44 17.65 2.70
C PRO A 70 6.95 16.51 3.59
N VAL A 71 6.14 15.46 3.76
CA VAL A 71 6.49 14.27 4.56
C VAL A 71 7.62 13.50 3.88
N ILE A 72 7.47 13.24 2.58
CA ILE A 72 8.48 12.58 1.75
C ILE A 72 9.80 13.37 1.77
N ALA A 73 9.76 14.70 1.63
CA ALA A 73 10.95 15.55 1.64
C ALA A 73 11.69 15.51 3.00
N ARG A 74 10.96 15.46 4.11
CA ARG A 74 11.55 15.35 5.46
C ARG A 74 12.32 14.04 5.62
N HIS A 75 11.69 12.89 5.34
CA HIS A 75 12.34 11.59 5.49
C HIS A 75 13.42 11.34 4.43
N SER A 76 13.24 11.84 3.21
CA SER A 76 14.26 11.89 2.16
C SER A 76 15.56 12.51 2.67
N ARG A 77 15.48 13.70 3.28
CA ARG A 77 16.67 14.39 3.83
C ARG A 77 17.28 13.60 5.00
N ALA A 78 16.46 13.14 5.93
CA ALA A 78 16.92 12.41 7.12
C ALA A 78 17.70 11.13 6.76
N HIS A 79 17.30 10.43 5.70
CA HIS A 79 17.89 9.16 5.29
C HIS A 79 18.76 9.25 4.04
N ARG A 80 18.98 10.45 3.49
CA ARG A 80 19.79 10.69 2.28
C ARG A 80 19.31 9.85 1.09
N LEU A 81 18.00 9.82 0.88
CA LEU A 81 17.35 9.11 -0.22
C LEU A 81 16.67 10.13 -1.14
N HIS A 82 16.71 9.89 -2.45
CA HIS A 82 16.04 10.79 -3.39
C HIS A 82 14.51 10.71 -3.19
N PRO A 83 13.77 11.83 -3.11
CA PRO A 83 12.33 11.81 -2.84
C PRO A 83 11.53 11.04 -3.90
N ALA A 84 11.94 11.11 -5.17
CA ALA A 84 11.37 10.32 -6.26
C ALA A 84 11.46 8.79 -6.03
N LEU A 85 12.46 8.28 -5.31
CA LEU A 85 12.57 6.86 -4.98
C LEU A 85 11.52 6.45 -3.94
N ILE A 86 11.31 7.30 -2.92
CA ILE A 86 10.28 7.09 -1.89
C ILE A 86 8.90 7.08 -2.54
N ARG A 87 8.61 8.07 -3.43
CA ARG A 87 7.37 8.11 -4.22
C ARG A 87 7.16 6.84 -5.06
N ALA A 88 8.22 6.35 -5.71
CA ALA A 88 8.15 5.15 -6.54
C ALA A 88 7.77 3.90 -5.74
N ILE A 89 8.28 3.77 -4.52
CA ILE A 89 7.90 2.67 -3.61
C ILE A 89 6.45 2.86 -3.16
N ILE A 90 6.05 4.03 -2.66
CA ILE A 90 4.66 4.28 -2.22
C ILE A 90 3.66 3.97 -3.35
N LYS A 91 3.93 4.46 -4.56
CA LYS A 91 3.11 4.17 -5.75
C LYS A 91 3.01 2.68 -6.05
N THR A 92 4.09 1.93 -5.82
CA THR A 92 4.15 0.50 -6.11
C THR A 92 3.40 -0.33 -5.07
N GLU A 93 3.52 0.06 -3.81
CA GLU A 93 3.01 -0.66 -2.63
C GLU A 93 1.52 -0.43 -2.38
N SER A 94 1.08 0.83 -2.37
CA SER A 94 -0.26 1.21 -1.92
C SER A 94 -1.03 2.05 -2.91
N ASP A 95 -0.40 2.48 -4.00
CA ASP A 95 -0.95 3.50 -4.88
C ASP A 95 -1.35 4.80 -4.15
N PHE A 96 -0.55 5.16 -3.12
CA PHE A 96 -0.78 6.29 -2.21
C PHE A 96 -2.00 6.16 -1.28
N ASP A 97 -2.49 4.94 -1.05
CA ASP A 97 -3.51 4.66 -0.06
C ASP A 97 -2.89 4.42 1.34
N PRO A 98 -3.04 5.34 2.31
CA PRO A 98 -2.55 5.16 3.68
C PRO A 98 -3.34 4.10 4.45
N MET A 99 -4.53 3.71 3.97
CA MET A 99 -5.39 2.67 4.56
C MET A 99 -5.15 1.29 3.94
N ALA A 100 -4.20 1.15 2.99
CA ALA A 100 -3.93 -0.11 2.32
C ALA A 100 -3.50 -1.21 3.31
N VAL A 101 -4.12 -2.39 3.18
CA VAL A 101 -3.73 -3.60 3.91
C VAL A 101 -3.61 -4.76 2.92
N SER A 102 -2.44 -5.39 2.85
CA SER A 102 -2.24 -6.56 2.00
C SER A 102 -2.85 -7.83 2.62
N ARG A 103 -3.01 -8.88 1.80
CA ARG A 103 -3.44 -10.21 2.28
C ARG A 103 -2.47 -10.82 3.31
N ALA A 104 -1.19 -10.46 3.23
CA ALA A 104 -0.17 -10.90 4.17
C ALA A 104 -0.12 -10.04 5.45
N GLY A 105 -0.89 -8.94 5.51
CA GLY A 105 -0.98 -8.04 6.65
C GLY A 105 0.01 -6.87 6.61
N ALA A 106 0.61 -6.56 5.47
CA ALA A 106 1.39 -5.33 5.30
C ALA A 106 0.47 -4.11 5.32
N VAL A 107 0.89 -3.00 5.95
CA VAL A 107 0.01 -1.85 6.23
C VAL A 107 0.59 -0.52 5.72
N GLY A 108 -0.30 0.31 5.18
CA GLY A 108 -0.08 1.73 4.89
C GLY A 108 0.70 2.01 3.61
N LEU A 109 1.17 3.25 3.49
CA LEU A 109 1.74 3.81 2.26
C LEU A 109 2.93 3.01 1.70
N MET A 110 3.81 2.54 2.58
CA MET A 110 5.02 1.78 2.25
C MET A 110 4.91 0.30 2.61
N GLN A 111 3.67 -0.18 2.86
CA GLN A 111 3.32 -1.59 3.13
C GLN A 111 4.29 -2.28 4.09
N LEU A 112 4.41 -1.75 5.30
CA LEU A 112 5.26 -2.37 6.33
C LEU A 112 4.57 -3.56 6.95
N MET A 113 5.27 -4.70 7.02
CA MET A 113 4.85 -5.83 7.83
C MET A 113 4.84 -5.44 9.32
N PRO A 114 3.89 -5.90 10.15
CA PRO A 114 3.78 -5.48 11.55
C PRO A 114 5.06 -5.69 12.36
N GLN A 115 5.75 -6.81 12.16
CA GLN A 115 7.03 -7.07 12.82
C GLN A 115 8.13 -6.08 12.38
N THR A 116 8.13 -5.67 11.12
CA THR A 116 9.07 -4.67 10.60
C THR A 116 8.73 -3.28 11.13
N ALA A 117 7.44 -2.90 11.15
CA ALA A 117 6.98 -1.65 11.76
C ALA A 117 7.43 -1.54 13.22
N LEU A 118 7.27 -2.61 14.00
CA LEU A 118 7.73 -2.68 15.39
C LEU A 118 9.24 -2.49 15.52
N ARG A 119 10.05 -3.20 14.72
CA ARG A 119 11.53 -3.04 14.73
C ARG A 119 11.99 -1.63 14.36
N LEU A 120 11.16 -0.86 13.67
CA LEU A 120 11.49 0.47 13.16
C LEU A 120 10.93 1.60 14.01
N ASP A 121 10.23 1.28 15.10
CA ASP A 121 9.54 2.21 16.01
C ASP A 121 8.38 2.98 15.34
N VAL A 122 7.69 2.34 14.39
CA VAL A 122 6.45 2.88 13.79
C VAL A 122 5.31 2.70 14.78
N ARG A 123 4.70 3.79 15.25
CA ARG A 123 3.63 3.73 16.27
C ARG A 123 2.27 3.52 15.64
N ASP A 124 2.02 4.17 14.51
CA ASP A 124 0.80 4.00 13.71
C ASP A 124 1.14 3.78 12.23
N SER A 125 0.93 2.56 11.73
CA SER A 125 1.18 2.22 10.32
C SER A 125 0.21 2.87 9.34
N TYR A 126 -0.93 3.40 9.79
CA TYR A 126 -1.88 4.14 8.96
C TYR A 126 -1.55 5.64 8.90
N ASN A 127 -0.76 6.14 9.86
CA ASN A 127 -0.30 7.51 9.85
C ASN A 127 0.80 7.71 8.77
N PRO A 128 0.64 8.65 7.83
CA PRO A 128 1.60 8.85 6.75
C PRO A 128 3.03 9.19 7.21
N ASP A 129 3.19 9.95 8.29
CA ASP A 129 4.52 10.34 8.80
C ASP A 129 5.24 9.14 9.40
N ASP A 130 4.58 8.42 10.31
CA ASP A 130 5.13 7.24 10.96
C ASP A 130 5.45 6.14 9.92
N ASN A 131 4.54 5.87 8.98
CA ASN A 131 4.71 4.82 7.97
C ASN A 131 5.82 5.16 6.95
N ILE A 132 5.83 6.38 6.40
CA ILE A 132 6.88 6.83 5.47
C ILE A 132 8.23 6.87 6.18
N GLY A 133 8.26 7.34 7.43
CA GLY A 133 9.47 7.36 8.24
C GLY A 133 10.05 5.96 8.45
N GLY A 134 9.22 5.00 8.86
CA GLY A 134 9.60 3.60 9.00
C GLY A 134 10.11 3.00 7.69
N GLY A 135 9.35 3.10 6.61
CA GLY A 135 9.73 2.51 5.32
C GLY A 135 10.97 3.15 4.71
N THR A 136 11.17 4.46 4.88
CA THR A 136 12.38 5.15 4.42
C THR A 136 13.61 4.74 5.24
N LYS A 137 13.48 4.60 6.56
CA LYS A 137 14.52 4.06 7.45
C LYS A 137 14.91 2.64 7.03
N TYR A 138 13.93 1.80 6.76
CA TYR A 138 14.16 0.43 6.31
C TYR A 138 14.88 0.36 4.96
N LEU A 139 14.42 1.13 3.98
CA LEU A 139 15.07 1.20 2.66
C LEU A 139 16.53 1.63 2.76
N ARG A 140 16.85 2.60 3.64
CA ARG A 140 18.23 3.02 3.90
C ARG A 140 19.08 1.88 4.45
N GLN A 141 18.57 1.15 5.45
CA GLN A 141 19.26 -0.02 6.02
C GLN A 141 19.55 -1.09 4.96
N LEU A 142 18.59 -1.36 4.07
CA LEU A 142 18.77 -2.31 2.97
C LEU A 142 19.81 -1.82 1.96
N LEU A 143 19.78 -0.54 1.59
CA LEU A 143 20.80 0.02 0.71
C LEU A 143 22.20 -0.04 1.34
N ASP A 144 22.32 0.17 2.65
CA ASP A 144 23.60 0.02 3.35
C ASP A 144 24.07 -1.44 3.35
N ARG A 145 23.17 -2.39 3.65
CA ARG A 145 23.45 -3.84 3.61
C ARG A 145 23.96 -4.29 2.23
N PHE A 146 23.31 -3.81 1.16
CA PHE A 146 23.63 -4.17 -0.21
C PHE A 146 24.58 -3.17 -0.90
N GLN A 147 25.33 -2.38 -0.13
CA GLN A 147 26.41 -1.50 -0.62
C GLN A 147 25.97 -0.53 -1.74
N GLY A 148 24.76 0.01 -1.62
CA GLY A 148 24.17 0.92 -2.59
C GLY A 148 23.59 0.23 -3.84
N ASN A 149 23.60 -1.11 -3.93
CA ASN A 149 22.97 -1.84 -5.02
C ASN A 149 21.43 -1.75 -4.91
N LEU A 150 20.88 -0.74 -5.58
CA LEU A 150 19.45 -0.43 -5.54
C LEU A 150 18.56 -1.62 -5.95
N PRO A 151 18.80 -2.35 -7.06
CA PRO A 151 18.02 -3.54 -7.39
C PRO A 151 17.96 -4.59 -6.28
N LEU A 152 19.08 -4.87 -5.60
CA LEU A 152 19.11 -5.85 -4.50
C LEU A 152 18.38 -5.32 -3.26
N ALA A 153 18.54 -4.04 -2.94
CA ALA A 153 17.82 -3.42 -1.82
C ALA A 153 16.30 -3.44 -2.05
N LEU A 154 15.83 -3.16 -3.26
CA LEU A 154 14.41 -3.24 -3.61
C LEU A 154 13.88 -4.68 -3.56
N ALA A 155 14.68 -5.65 -4.01
CA ALA A 155 14.32 -7.06 -3.90
C ALA A 155 14.21 -7.50 -2.44
N ALA A 156 15.12 -7.04 -1.58
CA ALA A 156 15.07 -7.31 -0.15
C ALA A 156 13.91 -6.60 0.55
N TYR A 157 13.52 -5.42 0.07
CA TYR A 157 12.36 -4.70 0.59
C TYR A 157 11.08 -5.53 0.40
N ASN A 158 10.92 -6.14 -0.77
CA ASN A 158 9.76 -6.96 -1.11
C ASN A 158 9.82 -8.41 -0.57
N ALA A 159 10.94 -9.10 -0.74
CA ALA A 159 11.07 -10.53 -0.45
C ALA A 159 11.81 -10.85 0.87
N GLY A 160 12.26 -9.82 1.59
CA GLY A 160 13.10 -9.94 2.77
C GLY A 160 14.60 -10.06 2.46
N GLU A 161 15.42 -9.49 3.34
CA GLU A 161 16.88 -9.45 3.24
C GLU A 161 17.50 -10.86 3.20
N HIS A 162 16.99 -11.79 4.01
CA HIS A 162 17.48 -13.16 4.08
C HIS A 162 17.28 -13.94 2.78
N THR A 163 16.21 -13.62 2.03
CA THR A 163 15.96 -14.22 0.72
C THR A 163 17.06 -13.79 -0.26
N VAL A 164 17.37 -12.49 -0.32
CA VAL A 164 18.41 -11.97 -1.21
C VAL A 164 19.80 -12.48 -0.81
N ASP A 165 20.10 -12.56 0.49
CA ASP A 165 21.37 -13.12 0.99
C ASP A 165 21.59 -14.57 0.52
N ARG A 166 20.53 -15.40 0.56
CA ARG A 166 20.59 -16.80 0.15
C ARG A 166 20.97 -16.94 -1.32
N TYR A 167 20.39 -16.11 -2.18
CA TYR A 167 20.64 -16.14 -3.62
C TYR A 167 21.91 -15.38 -4.03
N ARG A 168 22.49 -14.57 -3.14
CA ARG A 168 23.66 -13.69 -3.42
C ARG A 168 23.46 -12.84 -4.67
N GLY A 169 22.22 -12.42 -4.90
CA GLY A 169 21.79 -11.79 -6.14
C GLY A 169 20.29 -11.63 -6.18
N LEU A 170 19.77 -11.17 -7.32
CA LEU A 170 18.34 -10.99 -7.50
C LEU A 170 17.65 -12.37 -7.48
N PRO A 171 16.75 -12.66 -6.51
CA PRO A 171 16.17 -13.97 -6.38
C PRO A 171 15.36 -14.34 -7.64
N PRO A 172 15.29 -15.62 -8.01
CA PRO A 172 14.46 -16.12 -9.12
C PRO A 172 12.98 -16.22 -8.71
N ILE A 173 12.46 -15.15 -8.09
CA ILE A 173 11.06 -15.00 -7.72
C ILE A 173 10.46 -13.96 -8.67
N GLU A 174 9.52 -14.39 -9.50
CA GLU A 174 8.99 -13.54 -10.58
C GLU A 174 8.32 -12.28 -10.03
N GLU A 175 7.52 -12.42 -8.97
CA GLU A 175 6.88 -11.29 -8.28
C GLU A 175 7.89 -10.24 -7.82
N THR A 176 9.01 -10.66 -7.21
CA THR A 176 10.06 -9.77 -6.73
C THR A 176 10.79 -9.09 -7.90
N ARG A 177 11.03 -9.80 -9.00
CA ARG A 177 11.65 -9.22 -10.20
C ARG A 177 10.75 -8.17 -10.84
N GLU A 178 9.46 -8.45 -10.93
CA GLU A 178 8.46 -7.50 -11.42
C GLU A 178 8.31 -6.30 -10.48
N TYR A 179 8.35 -6.52 -9.17
CA TYR A 179 8.39 -5.44 -8.18
C TYR A 179 9.57 -4.50 -8.43
N VAL A 180 10.79 -5.03 -8.55
CA VAL A 180 12.00 -4.22 -8.81
C VAL A 180 11.87 -3.44 -10.11
N LYS A 181 11.42 -4.08 -11.21
CA LYS A 181 11.20 -3.40 -12.49
C LYS A 181 10.16 -2.27 -12.36
N LYS A 182 9.05 -2.52 -11.66
CA LYS A 182 7.96 -1.56 -11.45
C LYS A 182 8.43 -0.34 -10.66
N VAL A 183 9.14 -0.53 -9.55
CA VAL A 183 9.72 0.57 -8.76
C VAL A 183 10.71 1.38 -9.59
N LEU A 184 11.65 0.74 -10.29
CA LEU A 184 12.65 1.45 -11.10
C LEU A 184 12.01 2.25 -12.24
N ARG A 185 10.93 1.74 -12.84
CA ARG A 185 10.15 2.45 -13.85
C ARG A 185 9.52 3.72 -13.27
N TYR A 186 8.82 3.62 -12.14
CA TYR A 186 8.24 4.80 -11.48
C TYR A 186 9.29 5.78 -11.01
N TYR A 187 10.42 5.30 -10.50
CA TYR A 187 11.51 6.14 -10.05
C TYR A 187 12.05 7.01 -11.19
N ARG A 188 12.27 6.43 -12.37
CA ARG A 188 12.66 7.18 -13.58
C ARG A 188 11.61 8.23 -13.95
N ALA A 189 10.33 7.87 -13.96
CA ALA A 189 9.25 8.79 -14.28
C ALA A 189 9.19 9.98 -13.31
N PHE A 190 9.28 9.74 -12.00
CA PHE A 190 9.28 10.81 -11.00
C PHE A 190 10.54 11.68 -11.06
N LEU A 191 11.72 11.10 -11.35
CA LEU A 191 12.93 11.89 -11.60
C LEU A 191 12.79 12.83 -12.79
N MET A 192 12.14 12.37 -13.87
CA MET A 192 11.90 13.20 -15.04
C MET A 192 10.92 14.34 -14.73
N ASN A 193 9.86 14.07 -13.98
CA ASN A 193 8.89 15.09 -13.58
C ASN A 193 9.55 16.18 -12.72
N ASP A 194 10.35 15.79 -11.71
CA ASP A 194 11.07 16.73 -10.84
C ASP A 194 11.99 17.66 -11.66
N ARG A 195 12.68 17.13 -12.68
CA ARG A 195 13.56 17.92 -13.57
C ARG A 195 12.79 18.93 -14.42
N ILE A 196 11.60 18.57 -14.88
CA ILE A 196 10.75 19.47 -15.67
C ILE A 196 10.21 20.60 -14.79
N SER A 197 9.75 20.29 -13.57
CA SER A 197 9.24 21.29 -12.64
C SER A 197 10.30 22.32 -12.22
N VAL A 198 11.58 21.92 -12.13
CA VAL A 198 12.69 22.83 -11.81
C VAL A 198 13.09 23.69 -13.01
N SER A 199 13.01 23.16 -14.24
CA SER A 199 13.42 23.90 -15.45
C SER A 199 12.37 24.89 -15.95
N HIS A 200 11.10 24.71 -15.60
CA HIS A 200 10.01 25.61 -15.97
C HIS A 200 9.21 26.02 -14.72
N PRO A 201 9.69 27.00 -13.92
CA PRO A 201 8.88 27.57 -12.86
C PRO A 201 7.64 28.21 -13.49
N SER A 202 6.47 27.60 -13.28
CA SER A 202 5.19 28.16 -13.67
C SER A 202 5.03 29.53 -13.00
N HIS A 203 5.16 30.61 -13.77
CA HIS A 203 4.73 31.95 -13.39
C HIS A 203 3.19 31.96 -13.29
N SER A 204 2.66 31.46 -12.18
CA SER A 204 1.31 31.80 -11.74
C SER A 204 1.37 33.14 -11.01
N ALA A 205 1.57 34.22 -11.79
CA ALA A 205 1.28 35.56 -11.29
C ALA A 205 -0.24 35.66 -11.04
N PRO A 206 -0.71 36.10 -9.86
CA PRO A 206 -2.12 36.40 -9.68
C PRO A 206 -2.54 37.52 -10.63
N PRO A 207 -3.78 37.51 -11.16
CA PRO A 207 -4.24 38.56 -12.04
C PRO A 207 -4.21 39.90 -11.29
N ALA A 208 -3.49 40.87 -11.85
CA ALA A 208 -3.47 42.23 -11.34
C ALA A 208 -4.91 42.78 -11.36
N ILE A 209 -5.50 42.91 -10.18
CA ILE A 209 -6.75 43.66 -9.99
C ILE A 209 -6.42 45.11 -10.38
N ARG A 210 -6.87 45.54 -11.56
CA ARG A 210 -6.86 46.95 -11.96
C ARG A 210 -7.71 47.72 -10.96
N ALA A 211 -7.05 48.35 -9.99
CA ALA A 211 -7.66 49.37 -9.15
C ALA A 211 -8.18 50.49 -10.07
N ARG A 212 -9.51 50.58 -10.15
CA ARG A 212 -10.25 51.64 -10.81
C ARG A 212 -10.12 52.89 -9.93
N GLY A 213 -9.05 53.66 -10.13
CA GLY A 213 -8.80 54.92 -9.44
C GLY A 213 -9.69 56.03 -9.99
N LEU A 214 -10.46 56.64 -9.09
CA LEU A 214 -11.39 57.74 -9.32
C LEU A 214 -10.71 59.05 -9.79
N SER A 215 -11.55 59.85 -10.45
CA SER A 215 -11.36 61.19 -11.03
C SER A 215 -10.55 62.22 -10.24
N PRO A 216 -9.89 63.18 -10.93
CA PRO A 216 -9.69 64.53 -10.42
C PRO A 216 -10.80 65.46 -10.92
N SER A 217 -11.32 66.31 -10.02
CA SER A 217 -12.19 67.46 -10.32
C SER A 217 -11.57 68.75 -9.77
N PRO A 218 -12.01 69.94 -10.22
CA PRO A 218 -11.12 70.91 -10.88
C PRO A 218 -10.75 72.11 -10.01
N GLN A 219 -9.70 72.86 -10.42
CA GLN A 219 -9.49 74.24 -9.98
C GLN A 219 -10.20 75.22 -10.93
N PRO A 220 -10.84 76.27 -10.41
CA PRO A 220 -10.99 77.54 -11.11
C PRO A 220 -10.04 78.61 -10.54
N ARG A 221 -9.70 79.56 -11.42
CA ARG A 221 -8.98 80.81 -11.14
C ARG A 221 -9.86 81.82 -10.41
#